data_AF-A0A6C0KMA6-F1
#
_entry.id   AF-A0A6C0KMA6-F1
#
_cell.length_a   1.000
_cell.length_b   1.000
_cell.length_c   1.000
_cell.angle_alpha   90.00
_cell.angle_beta   90.00
_cell.angle_gamma   90.00
#
_symmetry.space_group_name_H-M   'P 1'
#
loop_
_entity.id
_entity.type
_entity.pdbx_description
1 polymer ?
#
loop_
_entity_poly.entity_id
_entity_poly.type
_entity_poly.pdbx_seq_one_letter_code
_entity_poly.pdbx_strand_id
1 'polypeptide(L)' 'MPYTMRKVRNKNCYRVSKKVRVNKKTGKTAKRRVFSKCATRENAVKQMKLLRALEFNKDFVPNAVRK' A
#
# COMPACT_ATOMS: atom_id res chain seq x y z
N MET A 1 7.15 -5.57 -6.49
CA MET A 1 6.56 -5.03 -5.24
C MET A 1 5.04 -4.93 -5.36
N PRO A 2 4.27 -5.53 -4.43
CA PRO A 2 2.79 -5.60 -4.47
C PRO A 2 2.09 -4.28 -4.14
N TYR A 3 2.81 -3.32 -3.56
CA TYR A 3 2.33 -1.96 -3.27
C TYR A 3 3.19 -0.92 -3.99
N THR A 4 2.61 0.24 -4.26
CA THR A 4 3.25 1.35 -4.98
C THR A 4 2.99 2.66 -4.25
N MET A 5 4.04 3.46 -4.08
CA MET A 5 3.97 4.84 -3.61
C MET A 5 4.24 5.77 -4.80
N ARG A 6 3.40 6.78 -5.03
CA ARG A 6 3.59 7.77 -6.11
C ARG A 6 3.24 9.17 -5.62
N LYS A 7 4.07 10.16 -5.98
CA LYS A 7 3.76 11.58 -5.73
C LYS A 7 2.53 12.00 -6.54
N VAL A 8 1.58 12.66 -5.89
CA VAL A 8 0.38 13.17 -6.56
C VAL A 8 0.76 14.38 -7.40
N ARG A 9 0.28 14.45 -8.64
CA ARG A 9 0.56 15.57 -9.54
C ARG A 9 0.06 16.87 -8.90
N ASN A 10 0.88 17.92 -8.93
CA ASN A 10 0.58 19.25 -8.39
C ASN A 10 0.26 19.28 -6.88
N LYS A 11 0.62 18.24 -6.11
CA LYS A 11 0.45 18.23 -4.65
C LYS A 11 1.73 17.75 -3.97
N ASN A 12 2.04 18.30 -2.80
CA ASN A 12 3.16 17.85 -1.97
C ASN A 12 2.79 16.63 -1.11
N CYS A 13 2.15 15.63 -1.71
CA CYS A 13 1.77 14.41 -1.01
C CYS A 13 1.90 13.16 -1.88
N TYR A 14 1.88 12.02 -1.22
CA TYR A 14 2.11 10.71 -1.79
C TYR A 14 0.86 9.85 -1.65
N ARG A 15 0.58 9.06 -2.69
CA ARG A 15 -0.50 8.07 -2.75
C ARG A 15 0.08 6.68 -2.59
N VAL A 16 -0.47 5.87 -1.68
CA VAL A 16 -0.13 4.46 -1.54
C VAL A 16 -1.27 3.58 -2.07
N SER A 17 -0.96 2.68 -2.99
CA SER A 17 -1.93 1.78 -3.60
C SER A 17 -1.37 0.38 -3.83
N LYS A 18 -2.24 -0.64 -3.91
CA LYS A 18 -1.86 -1.97 -4.39
C LYS A 18 -1.53 -1.89 -5.88
N LYS A 19 -0.44 -2.55 -6.29
CA LYS A 19 -0.11 -2.71 -7.71
C LYS A 19 -1.21 -3.54 -8.35
N VAL A 20 -1.74 -3.04 -9.45
CA VAL A 20 -2.74 -3.75 -10.25
C VAL A 20 -2.07 -4.99 -10.84
N ARG A 21 -2.68 -6.17 -10.62
CA ARG A 21 -2.26 -7.42 -11.24
C ARG A 21 -3.28 -7.77 -12.33
N VAL A 22 -2.77 -8.15 -13.48
CA VAL A 22 -3.56 -8.73 -14.58
C VAL A 22 -3.41 -10.23 -14.47
N ASN A 23 -4.53 -10.95 -14.36
CA ASN A 23 -4.50 -12.39 -14.44
C ASN A 23 -4.31 -12.79 -15.92
N LYS A 24 -3.11 -13.25 -16.28
CA LYS A 24 -2.77 -13.61 -17.67
C LYS A 24 -3.62 -14.74 -18.25
N LYS A 25 -4.20 -15.62 -17.41
CA LYS A 25 -5.04 -16.74 -17.87
C LYS A 25 -6.47 -16.32 -18.19
N THR A 26 -6.99 -15.27 -17.56
CA THR A 26 -8.40 -14.86 -17.69
C THR A 26 -8.56 -13.45 -18.24
N GLY A 27 -7.47 -12.72 -18.49
CA GLY A 27 -7.47 -11.31 -18.90
C GLY A 27 -7.99 -10.34 -17.83
N LYS A 28 -8.44 -10.84 -16.67
CA LYS A 28 -9.11 -10.02 -15.65
C LYS A 28 -8.11 -9.18 -14.86
N THR A 29 -8.38 -7.88 -14.79
CA THR A 29 -7.58 -6.92 -14.04
C THR A 29 -8.14 -6.75 -12.64
N ALA A 30 -7.32 -7.00 -11.61
CA ALA A 30 -7.73 -6.77 -10.23
C ALA A 30 -7.94 -5.27 -9.96
N LYS A 31 -9.04 -4.90 -9.29
CA LYS A 31 -9.31 -3.50 -8.93
C LYS A 31 -8.16 -2.93 -8.08
N ARG A 32 -7.74 -1.71 -8.41
CA ARG A 32 -6.69 -0.99 -7.67
C ARG A 32 -7.22 -0.57 -6.29
N ARG A 33 -6.74 -1.20 -5.22
CA ARG A 33 -7.04 -0.76 -3.85
C ARG A 33 -6.13 0.40 -3.46
N VAL A 34 -6.73 1.51 -3.02
CA VAL A 34 -6.01 2.70 -2.52
C VAL A 34 -6.02 2.66 -1.00
N PHE A 35 -4.85 2.77 -0.37
CA PHE A 35 -4.71 2.74 1.09
C PHE A 35 -4.52 4.15 1.67
N SER A 36 -3.94 5.07 0.91
CA SER A 36 -3.91 6.49 1.24
C SER A 36 -3.99 7.31 -0.04
N LYS A 37 -4.87 8.31 -0.06
CA LYS A 37 -5.05 9.21 -1.21
C LYS A 37 -3.97 10.30 -1.24
N CYS A 38 -3.58 10.81 -0.07
CA CYS A 38 -2.62 11.89 0.10
C CYS A 38 -2.01 11.76 1.51
N ALA A 39 -0.73 11.42 1.58
CA ALA A 39 0.04 11.30 2.82
C ALA A 39 1.40 12.01 2.68
N THR A 40 2.02 12.40 3.78
CA THR A 40 3.42 12.85 3.78
C THR A 40 4.34 11.72 3.33
N ARG A 41 5.55 12.05 2.88
CA ARG A 41 6.53 11.05 2.43
C ARG A 41 6.81 10.02 3.52
N GLU A 42 7.00 10.47 4.75
CA GLU A 42 7.29 9.61 5.90
C GLU A 42 6.14 8.67 6.22
N ASN A 43 4.90 9.18 6.26
CA ASN A 43 3.72 8.36 6.54
C ASN A 43 3.48 7.35 5.42
N ALA A 44 3.69 7.73 4.16
CA ALA A 44 3.60 6.80 3.03
C ALA A 44 4.66 5.68 3.13
N VAL A 45 5.89 6.00 3.54
CA VAL A 45 6.95 5.00 3.77
C VAL A 45 6.60 4.07 4.93
N LYS A 46 6.13 4.61 6.07
CA LYS A 46 5.66 3.82 7.22
C LYS A 46 4.52 2.88 6.82
N GLN A 47 3.55 3.39 6.07
CA GLN A 47 2.43 2.59 5.55
C GLN A 47 2.91 1.47 4.61
N MET A 48 3.88 1.74 3.75
CA MET A 48 4.49 0.72 2.88
C MET A 48 5.20 -0.37 3.69
N LYS A 49 5.88 -0.02 4.78
CA LYS A 49 6.52 -1.00 5.68
C LYS A 49 5.48 -1.86 6.38
N LEU A 50 4.44 -1.24 6.95
CA LEU A 50 3.33 -1.94 7.61
C LEU A 50 2.63 -2.92 6.67
N LEU A 51 2.26 -2.48 5.46
CA LEU A 51 1.60 -3.33 4.47
C LEU A 51 2.46 -4.52 4.05
N ARG A 52 3.79 -4.35 3.97
CA ARG A 52 4.70 -5.47 3.70
C ARG A 52 4.78 -6.42 4.89
N ALA A 53 4.83 -5.89 6.10
CA ALA A 53 4.88 -6.72 7.30
C ALA A 53 3.62 -7.59 7.40
N LEU A 54 2.44 -7.00 7.18
CA LEU A 54 1.16 -7.71 7.15
C LEU A 54 1.08 -8.81 6.06
N GLU A 55 1.74 -8.63 4.90
CA GLU A 55 1.66 -9.59 3.78
C GLU A 55 2.73 -10.69 3.87
N PHE A 56 3.91 -10.39 4.41
CA PHE A 56 5.07 -11.30 4.37
C PHE A 56 5.53 -11.82 5.73
N ASN A 57 5.20 -11.14 6.83
CA ASN A 57 5.55 -11.61 8.17
C ASN A 57 4.29 -12.23 8.81
N LYS A 58 4.25 -13.56 8.85
CA LYS A 58 3.12 -14.33 9.40
C LYS A 58 2.92 -14.08 10.91
N ASP A 59 4.01 -13.78 11.61
CA ASP A 59 4.04 -13.51 13.06
C ASP A 59 3.94 -12.01 13.35
N PHE A 60 3.59 -11.20 12.35
CA PHE A 60 3.38 -9.77 12.58
C PHE A 60 2.18 -9.58 13.48
N VAL A 61 2.44 -9.27 14.75
CA VAL A 61 1.42 -8.85 15.70
C VAL A 61 1.16 -7.36 15.45
N PRO A 62 0.03 -6.96 14.83
CA PRO A 62 -0.35 -5.56 14.80
C PRO A 62 -0.47 -5.12 16.26
N ASN A 63 0.12 -3.97 16.63
CA ASN A 63 0.02 -3.42 17.98
C ASN A 63 -1.46 -3.31 18.38
N ALA A 64 -1.97 -4.36 19.02
CA ALA A 64 -3.33 -4.46 19.48
C ALA A 64 -3.37 -3.66 20.78
N VAL A 65 -3.73 -2.39 20.64
CA VAL A 65 -4.23 -1.55 21.72
C VAL A 65 -3.28 -1.47 22.92
N ARG A 66 -2.38 -0.46 22.93
CA ARG A 66 -1.99 0.11 24.23
C ARG A 66 -3.24 0.84 24.74
N LYS A 67 -3.94 0.22 25.70
CA LYS A 67 -4.95 0.89 26.52
C LYS A 67 -4.31 2.05 27.26
#